data_AF-A0AB37L4B3-F1
#
_entry.id   AF-A0AB37L4B3-F1
#
_cell.length_a   1.000
_cell.length_b   1.000
_cell.length_c   1.000
_cell.angle_alpha   90.00
_cell.angle_beta   90.00
_cell.angle_gamma   90.00
#
_symmetry.space_group_name_H-M   'P 1'
#
loop_
_entity.id
_entity.type
_entity.pdbx_description
1 polymer ?
#
loop_
_entity_poly.entity_id
_entity_poly.type
_entity_poly.pdbx_seq_one_letter_code
_entity_poly.pdbx_strand_id
1 'polypeptide(L)'
;MNITNVTITRTAEEKTENAFYMLEYSVVNDELSRLHVSVNEKEADEEGNIKPVGIIYMEQGVLSCNFPMERELGPIFQDFDRMQQDIREKSILNKES
;
A
#
# COMPACT_ATOMS: atom_id res chain seq x y z
N MET A 1 25.20 1.14 23.50
CA MET A 1 24.71 0.38 22.33
C MET A 1 24.59 1.37 21.18
N ASN A 2 25.07 1.02 19.98
CA ASN A 2 24.93 1.89 18.80
C ASN A 2 23.93 1.24 17.84
N ILE A 3 22.83 1.94 17.57
CA ILE A 3 21.84 1.51 16.58
C ILE A 3 22.34 1.98 15.21
N THR A 4 22.47 1.06 14.26
CA THR A 4 22.97 1.34 12.91
C THR A 4 21.86 1.42 11.87
N ASN A 5 20.71 0.79 12.13
CA ASN A 5 19.55 0.81 11.25
C ASN A 5 18.28 0.48 12.06
N VAL A 6 17.16 1.09 11.68
CA VAL A 6 15.83 0.77 12.20
C VAL A 6 14.90 0.45 11.04
N THR A 7 14.24 -0.71 11.11
CA THR A 7 13.21 -1.12 10.16
C THR A 7 11.89 -1.28 10.89
N ILE A 8 10.85 -0.62 10.40
CA ILE A 8 9.49 -0.71 10.94
C ILE A 8 8.59 -1.27 9.85
N THR A 9 7.96 -2.41 10.11
CA THR A 9 6.92 -2.98 9.23
C THR A 9 5.55 -2.66 9.80
N ARG A 10 4.63 -2.20 8.95
CA ARG A 10 3.25 -1.86 9.30
C ARG A 10 2.29 -2.45 8.28
N THR A 11 1.08 -2.71 8.74
CA THR A 11 -0.06 -3.03 7.89
C THR A 11 -1.09 -1.91 7.98
N ALA A 12 -1.82 -1.69 6.90
CA ALA A 12 -2.93 -0.75 6.84
C ALA A 12 -4.00 -1.27 5.87
N GLU A 13 -5.21 -0.74 5.99
CA GLU A 13 -6.29 -1.01 5.05
C GLU A 13 -6.99 0.31 4.69
N GLU A 14 -7.47 0.39 3.46
CA GLU A 14 -8.21 1.55 2.99
C GLU A 14 -9.27 1.15 1.97
N LYS A 15 -10.53 1.54 2.22
CA LYS A 15 -11.62 1.40 1.26
C LYS A 15 -11.85 2.75 0.58
N THR A 16 -11.83 2.75 -0.75
CA THR A 16 -12.08 3.94 -1.59
C THR A 16 -13.32 3.73 -2.46
N GLU A 17 -13.62 4.69 -3.33
CA GLU A 17 -14.65 4.51 -4.35
C GLU A 17 -14.27 3.44 -5.39
N ASN A 18 -12.96 3.23 -5.62
CA ASN A 18 -12.41 2.40 -6.69
C ASN A 18 -12.15 0.94 -6.28
N ALA A 19 -11.72 0.70 -5.04
CA ALA A 19 -11.32 -0.62 -4.55
C ALA A 19 -11.15 -0.66 -3.02
N PHE A 20 -10.96 -1.88 -2.49
CA PHE A 20 -10.48 -2.10 -1.14
C PHE A 20 -9.00 -2.52 -1.15
N TYR A 21 -8.17 -1.76 -0.44
CA TYR A 21 -6.73 -1.91 -0.41
C TYR A 21 -6.26 -2.47 0.92
N MET A 22 -5.37 -3.45 0.86
CA MET A 22 -4.62 -3.92 2.03
C MET A 22 -3.13 -3.69 1.77
N LEU A 23 -2.50 -2.93 2.65
CA LEU A 23 -1.12 -2.49 2.51
C LEU A 23 -0.25 -3.18 3.57
N GLU A 24 0.92 -3.62 3.14
CA GLU A 24 2.05 -3.97 4.00
C GLU A 24 3.24 -3.14 3.55
N TYR A 25 3.83 -2.36 4.46
CA TYR A 25 4.95 -1.49 4.10
C TYR A 25 6.04 -1.49 5.16
N SER A 26 7.27 -1.25 4.72
CA SER A 26 8.42 -1.10 5.60
C SER A 26 9.08 0.25 5.41
N VAL A 27 9.46 0.85 6.54
CA VAL A 27 10.20 2.10 6.60
C VAL A 27 11.57 1.80 7.19
N VAL A 28 12.63 2.20 6.49
CA VAL A 28 14.03 2.04 6.90
C VAL A 28 14.62 3.42 7.08
N ASN A 29 15.06 3.75 8.29
CA ASN A 29 15.57 5.09 8.63
C ASN A 29 14.65 6.23 8.14
N ASP A 30 13.35 6.09 8.41
CA ASP A 30 12.27 7.03 8.02
C ASP A 30 11.94 7.11 6.52
N GLU A 31 12.60 6.33 5.68
CA GLU A 31 12.31 6.25 4.25
C GLU A 31 11.49 5.00 3.92
N LEU A 32 10.43 5.17 3.11
CA LEU A 32 9.62 4.05 2.62
C LEU A 32 10.48 3.16 1.73
N SER A 33 10.80 1.96 2.22
CA SER A 33 11.70 1.01 1.55
C SER A 33 10.94 0.01 0.70
N ARG A 34 9.80 -0.47 1.20
CA ARG A 34 8.91 -1.42 0.51
C ARG A 34 7.45 -1.06 0.77
N LEU A 35 6.62 -1.23 -0.24
CA LEU A 35 5.16 -1.14 -0.15
C LEU A 35 4.54 -2.24 -1.02
N HIS A 36 3.82 -3.15 -0.38
CA HIS A 36 3.02 -4.18 -1.02
C HIS A 36 1.54 -3.86 -0.81
N VAL A 37 0.79 -3.75 -1.89
CA VAL A 37 -0.64 -3.42 -1.88
C VAL A 37 -1.41 -4.52 -2.58
N SER A 38 -2.26 -5.20 -1.82
CA SER A 38 -3.30 -6.06 -2.38
C SER A 38 -4.51 -5.20 -2.71
N VAL A 39 -4.93 -5.23 -3.97
CA VAL A 39 -6.13 -4.56 -4.46
C VAL A 39 -7.23 -5.59 -4.57
N ASN A 40 -8.35 -5.34 -3.90
CA ASN A 40 -9.52 -6.19 -3.92
C ASN A 40 -10.74 -5.43 -4.41
N GLU A 41 -11.79 -6.15 -4.81
CA GLU A 41 -13.07 -5.53 -5.10
C GLU A 41 -13.59 -4.81 -3.86
N LYS A 42 -14.30 -3.71 -4.10
CA LYS A 42 -14.76 -2.84 -3.02
C LYS A 42 -15.74 -3.56 -2.09
N GLU A 43 -16.62 -4.36 -2.67
CA GLU A 43 -17.64 -5.09 -1.92
C GLU A 43 -17.40 -6.59 -1.99
N ALA A 44 -17.82 -7.26 -0.91
CA ALA A 44 -17.86 -8.70 -0.89
C ALA A 44 -18.91 -9.23 -1.88
N ASP A 45 -18.70 -10.43 -2.39
CA ASP A 45 -19.71 -11.15 -3.15
C ASP A 45 -20.86 -11.65 -2.25
N GLU A 46 -21.83 -12.33 -2.86
CA GLU A 46 -23.02 -12.86 -2.17
C GLU A 46 -22.66 -13.86 -1.04
N GLU A 47 -21.47 -14.44 -1.08
CA GLU A 47 -20.96 -15.37 -0.07
C GLU A 47 -20.14 -14.67 1.03
N GLY A 48 -19.97 -13.35 0.94
CA GLY A 48 -19.21 -12.55 1.87
C GLY A 48 -17.69 -12.54 1.60
N ASN A 49 -17.24 -13.05 0.45
CA ASN A 49 -15.83 -13.06 0.10
C ASN A 49 -15.43 -11.78 -0.62
N ILE A 50 -14.32 -11.17 -0.20
CA ILE A 50 -13.73 -10.04 -0.93
C ILE A 50 -12.85 -10.62 -2.04
N LYS A 51 -13.23 -10.36 -3.29
CA LYS A 51 -12.50 -10.88 -4.45
C LYS A 51 -11.19 -10.11 -4.69
N PRO A 52 -10.03 -10.79 -4.81
CA PRO A 52 -8.79 -10.13 -5.17
C PRO A 52 -8.81 -9.68 -6.64
N VAL A 53 -8.33 -8.47 -6.89
CA VAL A 53 -8.27 -7.83 -8.22
C VAL A 53 -6.84 -7.81 -8.75
N GLY A 54 -5.87 -7.52 -7.90
CA GLY A 54 -4.48 -7.47 -8.31
C GLY A 54 -3.56 -7.04 -7.19
N ILE A 55 -2.30 -6.84 -7.54
CA ILE A 55 -1.27 -6.42 -6.60
C ILE A 55 -0.41 -5.32 -7.20
N ILE A 56 0.02 -4.39 -6.34
CA ILE A 56 1.07 -3.41 -6.62
C ILE A 56 2.20 -3.66 -5.62
N TYR A 57 3.41 -3.72 -6.12
CA TYR A 57 4.61 -3.91 -5.32
C TYR A 57 5.62 -2.82 -5.66
N MET A 58 6.12 -2.15 -4.63
CA MET A 58 7.21 -1.19 -4.74
C MET A 58 8.32 -1.60 -3.79
N GLU A 59 9.53 -1.72 -4.30
CA GLU A 59 10.73 -1.97 -3.50
C GLU A 59 11.94 -1.37 -4.21
N GLN A 60 12.81 -0.70 -3.45
CA GLN A 60 14.07 -0.11 -3.97
C GLN A 60 13.86 0.80 -5.20
N GLY A 61 12.75 1.53 -5.24
CA GLY A 61 12.42 2.47 -6.33
C GLY A 61 11.90 1.81 -7.60
N VAL A 62 11.70 0.48 -7.61
CA VAL A 62 11.06 -0.23 -8.71
C VAL A 62 9.61 -0.50 -8.34
N LEU A 63 8.70 -0.18 -9.25
CA LEU A 63 7.28 -0.51 -9.15
C LEU A 63 6.95 -1.65 -10.11
N SER A 64 6.31 -2.69 -9.61
CA SER A 64 5.74 -3.79 -10.38
C SER A 64 4.28 -3.99 -10.00
N CYS A 65 3.47 -4.47 -10.93
CA CYS A 65 2.07 -4.77 -10.66
C CYS A 65 1.58 -5.96 -11.48
N ASN A 66 0.53 -6.60 -10.99
CA ASN A 66 -0.15 -7.68 -11.69
C ASN A 66 -1.65 -7.46 -11.57
N PHE A 67 -2.30 -7.22 -12.72
CA PHE A 67 -3.72 -6.95 -12.84
C PHE A 67 -4.30 -7.64 -14.09
N PRO A 68 -5.59 -8.02 -14.07
CA PRO A 68 -6.32 -8.44 -15.25
C PRO A 68 -6.41 -7.28 -16.27
N MET A 69 -6.36 -7.61 -17.56
CA MET A 69 -6.30 -6.61 -18.63
C MET A 69 -7.59 -5.77 -18.76
N GLU A 70 -8.71 -6.28 -18.25
CA GLU A 70 -10.03 -5.65 -18.34
C GLU A 70 -10.23 -4.54 -17.29
N ARG A 71 -9.29 -4.35 -16.35
CA ARG A 71 -9.40 -3.33 -15.29
C ARG A 71 -8.84 -1.99 -15.75
N GLU A 72 -9.60 -0.92 -15.50
CA GLU A 72 -9.08 0.44 -15.64
C GLU A 72 -8.10 0.74 -14.48
N LEU A 73 -6.82 0.89 -14.81
CA LEU A 73 -5.76 1.03 -13.80
C LEU A 73 -5.55 2.47 -13.33
N GLY A 74 -5.98 3.47 -14.11
CA GLY A 74 -5.75 4.89 -13.80
C GLY A 74 -6.19 5.29 -12.38
N PRO A 75 -7.45 5.04 -12.00
CA PRO A 75 -7.95 5.36 -10.65
C PRO A 75 -7.22 4.59 -9.53
N ILE A 76 -6.85 3.33 -9.79
CA ILE A 76 -6.10 2.50 -8.82
C ILE A 76 -4.72 3.12 -8.53
N PHE A 77 -4.02 3.59 -9.56
CA PHE A 77 -2.73 4.25 -9.38
C PHE A 77 -2.84 5.62 -8.71
N GLN A 78 -3.94 6.36 -8.92
CA GLN A 78 -4.21 7.60 -8.20
C GLN A 78 -4.38 7.36 -6.70
N ASP A 79 -5.13 6.33 -6.32
CA ASP A 79 -5.26 5.94 -4.90
C ASP A 79 -3.89 5.51 -4.33
N PHE A 80 -3.11 4.75 -5.10
CA PHE A 80 -1.76 4.33 -4.73
C PHE A 80 -0.80 5.50 -4.47
N ASP A 81 -0.82 6.52 -5.32
CA ASP A 81 -0.01 7.73 -5.11
C ASP A 81 -0.38 8.46 -3.83
N ARG A 82 -1.69 8.60 -3.55
CA ARG A 82 -2.18 9.19 -2.30
C ARG A 82 -1.77 8.35 -1.08
N MET A 83 -1.92 7.02 -1.14
CA MET A 83 -1.51 6.11 -0.08
C MET A 83 0.00 6.22 0.23
N GLN A 84 0.84 6.33 -0.79
CA GLN A 84 2.28 6.57 -0.60
C GLN A 84 2.56 7.91 0.09
N GLN A 85 1.85 8.97 -0.29
CA GLN A 85 1.97 10.28 0.34
C GLN A 85 1.59 10.21 1.81
N ASP A 86 0.44 9.63 2.12
CA ASP A 86 -0.04 9.40 3.49
C ASP A 86 0.99 8.66 4.37
N ILE A 87 1.58 7.59 3.83
CA ILE A 87 2.60 6.80 4.54
C ILE A 87 3.83 7.65 4.85
N ARG A 88 4.29 8.46 3.88
CA ARG A 88 5.44 9.36 4.06
C ARG A 88 5.15 10.45 5.08
N GLU A 89 3.96 11.05 5.06
CA GLU A 89 3.58 12.08 6.02
C GLU A 89 3.45 11.50 7.45
N LYS A 90 2.83 10.32 7.58
CA LYS A 90 2.67 9.64 8.88
C LYS A 90 3.98 9.05 9.40
N SER A 91 4.93 8.65 8.55
CA SER A 91 6.27 8.25 9.00
C SER A 91 7.04 9.44 9.56
N ILE A 92 6.85 10.64 9.00
CA ILE A 92 7.43 11.89 9.51
C ILE A 92 6.77 12.32 10.83
N LEU A 93 5.45 12.19 10.97
CA LEU A 93 4.72 12.66 12.16
C LEU A 93 4.99 11.82 13.43
N ASN A 94 5.33 10.54 13.28
CA ASN A 94 5.78 9.70 14.41
C ASN A 94 7.13 10.16 15.03
N LYS A 95 7.74 11.23 14.51
CA LYS A 95 8.95 11.86 15.07
C LYS A 95 8.65 12.83 16.22
N GLU A 96 7.38 13.22 16.42
CA GLU A 96 7.00 14.28 17.38
C GLU A 96 6.25 13.77 18.63
N SER A 97 6.24 12.46 18.90
CA SER A 97 5.57 11.84 20.07
C SER A 97 6.52 11.05 20.95
#